data_AF-A0A1G9E7J7-F1
#
_entry.id   AF-A0A1G9E7J7-F1
#
_cell.length_a   1.000
_cell.length_b   1.000
_cell.length_c   1.000
_cell.angle_alpha   90.00
_cell.angle_beta   90.00
_cell.angle_gamma   90.00
#
_symmetry.space_group_name_H-M   'P 1'
#
loop_
_entity.id
_entity.type
_entity.pdbx_description
1 polymer ?
#
loop_
_entity_poly.entity_id
_entity_poly.type
_entity_poly.pdbx_seq_one_letter_code
_entity_poly.pdbx_strand_id
1 'polypeptide(L)'
;MPLMLAAALGLAGCSGQGRGDFFKLRVGGDATATGEEQDRETIWDLFTDQDDPNTTVEVNRYIWNAALDVLSFLPIEAVDPFSGVIVTGYGTPPGGGRPYRAIIYVRDPALDARSLQVSLMTRSGPVSPDTVRAVEDAILTRARQLRVADSKL
;
A
#
# COMPACT_ATOMS: atom_id res chain seq x y z
N MET A 1 -10.41 21.70 -55.69
CA MET A 1 -11.86 21.95 -55.67
C MET A 1 -12.49 20.86 -54.80
N PRO A 2 -13.41 21.22 -53.90
CA PRO A 2 -13.41 20.97 -52.45
C PRO A 2 -14.13 19.64 -52.07
N LEU A 3 -14.13 19.11 -50.85
CA LEU A 3 -14.82 19.65 -49.67
C LEU A 3 -14.44 18.84 -48.41
N MET A 4 -14.14 19.57 -47.33
CA MET A 4 -14.13 19.09 -45.94
C MET A 4 -15.48 18.50 -45.53
N LEU A 5 -15.48 17.51 -44.63
CA LEU A 5 -16.40 17.55 -43.48
C LEU A 5 -15.82 16.78 -42.29
N ALA A 6 -15.38 17.53 -41.28
CA ALA A 6 -15.15 17.06 -39.92
C ALA A 6 -16.47 17.10 -39.15
N ALA A 7 -16.70 16.11 -38.27
CA ALA A 7 -17.72 16.20 -37.23
C ALA A 7 -17.21 15.54 -35.95
N ALA A 8 -16.73 16.36 -35.02
CA ALA A 8 -16.50 16.01 -33.64
C ALA A 8 -17.79 16.28 -32.85
N LEU A 9 -18.32 15.28 -32.15
CA LEU A 9 -19.34 15.50 -31.13
C LEU A 9 -18.67 15.57 -29.75
N GLY A 10 -18.71 16.76 -29.16
CA GLY A 10 -18.44 16.98 -27.75
C GLY A 10 -19.68 16.67 -26.92
N LEU A 11 -19.48 15.95 -25.81
CA LEU A 11 -20.44 15.87 -24.71
C LEU A 11 -19.96 16.81 -23.61
N ALA A 12 -20.64 17.94 -23.50
CA ALA A 12 -20.62 18.82 -22.34
C ALA A 12 -21.68 18.35 -21.34
N GLY A 13 -21.28 18.11 -20.09
CA GLY A 13 -22.16 17.89 -18.96
C GLY A 13 -21.71 18.70 -17.76
N CYS A 14 -22.49 19.72 -17.39
CA CYS A 14 -22.33 20.54 -16.20
C CYS A 14 -23.19 20.02 -15.04
N SER A 15 -22.62 19.96 -13.84
CA SER A 15 -23.31 20.08 -12.54
C SER A 15 -22.24 20.30 -11.47
N GLY A 16 -22.29 21.25 -10.53
CA GLY A 16 -23.26 22.27 -10.20
C GLY A 16 -22.74 23.03 -8.97
N GLN A 17 -22.86 24.36 -9.03
CA GLN A 17 -23.21 25.31 -7.95
C GLN A 17 -22.77 24.98 -6.50
N GLY A 18 -21.60 25.45 -6.09
CA GLY A 18 -21.24 25.71 -4.70
C GLY A 18 -21.12 27.22 -4.47
N ARG A 19 -22.18 27.83 -3.94
CA ARG A 19 -22.28 29.26 -3.60
C ARG A 19 -21.66 29.46 -2.22
N GLY A 20 -20.60 30.26 -2.12
CA GLY A 20 -19.99 30.66 -0.85
C GLY A 20 -19.15 31.93 -1.02
N ASP A 21 -19.59 32.99 -0.35
CA ASP A 21 -19.11 34.37 -0.34
C ASP A 21 -17.60 34.61 -0.51
N PHE A 22 -17.23 35.35 -1.57
CA PHE A 22 -15.85 35.84 -1.77
C PHE A 22 -15.72 37.38 -1.66
N PHE A 23 -16.80 38.16 -1.46
CA PHE A 23 -16.63 39.62 -1.49
C PHE A 23 -17.69 40.41 -0.72
N LYS A 24 -17.57 40.40 0.61
CA LYS A 24 -18.16 41.39 1.53
C LYS A 24 -17.30 41.32 2.79
N LEU A 25 -16.64 42.36 3.30
CA LEU A 25 -17.02 43.76 3.38
C LEU A 25 -15.76 44.53 3.83
N ARG A 26 -15.45 45.68 3.21
CA ARG A 26 -14.61 46.69 3.85
C ARG A 26 -15.38 47.25 5.05
N VAL A 27 -14.88 47.06 6.26
CA VAL A 27 -15.26 47.84 7.45
C VAL A 27 -13.97 48.35 8.09
N GLY A 28 -13.86 49.67 8.20
CA GLY A 28 -12.90 50.32 9.07
C GLY A 28 -13.49 50.53 10.48
N GLY A 29 -12.60 50.84 11.43
CA GLY A 29 -12.88 51.05 12.84
C GLY A 29 -12.58 49.78 13.65
N ASP A 30 -12.02 49.79 14.85
CA ASP A 30 -11.60 50.80 15.80
C ASP A 30 -10.77 50.04 16.85
N ALA A 31 -9.94 50.73 17.63
CA ALA A 31 -9.13 50.13 18.68
C ALA A 31 -9.99 49.48 19.78
N THR A 32 -9.64 48.27 20.19
CA THR A 32 -9.72 47.84 21.60
C THR A 32 -8.95 46.54 21.80
N ALA A 33 -8.04 46.56 22.78
CA ALA A 33 -7.19 45.44 23.19
C ALA A 33 -7.99 44.38 23.94
N THR A 34 -7.75 43.09 23.65
CA THR A 34 -7.85 41.96 24.61
C THR A 34 -7.22 40.71 23.98
N GLY A 35 -6.25 40.11 24.69
CA GLY A 35 -5.80 38.70 24.62
C GLY A 35 -5.17 38.28 23.28
N GLU A 36 -3.87 37.95 23.22
CA GLU A 36 -3.41 36.56 23.47
C GLU A 36 -4.26 35.58 22.66
N GLU A 37 -3.83 35.08 21.51
CA GLU A 37 -2.69 34.18 21.36
C GLU A 37 -2.00 34.41 20.01
N GLN A 38 -0.70 34.66 20.08
CA GLN A 38 0.18 34.49 18.92
C GLN A 38 0.11 33.01 18.55
N ASP A 39 -0.33 32.71 17.32
CA ASP A 39 -0.03 31.48 16.60
C ASP A 39 1.49 31.31 16.60
N ARG A 40 1.98 30.72 17.68
CA ARG A 40 3.33 30.21 17.77
C ARG A 40 3.29 28.96 16.93
N GLU A 41 3.62 29.09 15.65
CA GLU A 41 4.13 28.00 14.83
C GLU A 41 5.32 27.42 15.60
N THR A 42 5.01 26.46 16.46
CA THR A 42 5.95 26.02 17.47
C THR A 42 6.82 24.99 16.79
N ILE A 43 8.12 25.07 16.98
CA ILE A 43 9.12 24.12 16.47
C ILE A 43 8.76 22.64 16.78
N TRP A 44 7.84 22.40 17.71
CA TRP A 44 7.23 21.11 18.05
C TRP A 44 6.27 20.53 16.99
N ASP A 45 5.68 21.36 16.13
CA ASP A 45 4.79 20.90 15.05
C ASP A 45 5.58 20.16 13.97
N LEU A 46 6.84 20.56 13.73
CA LEU A 46 7.79 19.83 12.88
C LEU A 46 8.16 18.43 13.40
N PHE A 47 7.95 18.16 14.69
CA PHE A 47 8.18 16.84 15.29
C PHE A 47 6.90 16.01 15.42
N THR A 48 5.73 16.63 15.20
CA THR A 48 4.43 15.96 15.30
C THR A 48 3.91 15.56 13.91
N ASP A 49 4.30 16.28 12.85
CA ASP A 49 3.94 15.99 11.45
C ASP A 49 4.94 15.04 10.72
N GLN A 50 5.59 14.14 11.45
CA GLN A 50 6.47 13.12 10.85
C GLN A 50 6.03 11.67 11.12
N ASP A 51 4.74 11.47 11.40
CA ASP A 51 4.08 10.17 11.20
C ASP A 51 3.81 9.92 9.70
N ASP A 52 4.85 10.08 8.87
CA ASP A 52 4.96 9.24 7.68
C ASP A 52 5.88 8.08 8.09
N PRO A 53 5.34 6.95 8.60
CA PRO A 53 6.10 5.76 8.99
C PRO A 53 6.82 5.07 7.81
N ASN A 54 7.03 5.80 6.71
CA ASN A 54 7.61 5.39 5.45
C ASN A 54 9.10 5.77 5.31
N THR A 55 9.73 6.40 6.32
CA THR A 55 11.15 6.78 6.27
C THR A 55 12.12 5.81 6.97
N THR A 56 11.59 4.75 7.61
CA THR A 56 12.40 3.63 8.13
C THR A 56 12.01 2.35 7.41
N VAL A 57 12.34 2.27 6.13
CA VAL A 57 12.16 1.08 5.29
C VAL A 57 13.07 -0.02 5.81
N GLU A 58 12.49 -1.09 6.37
CA GLU A 58 13.12 -2.41 6.27
C GLU A 58 12.13 -3.42 5.69
N VAL A 59 11.03 -3.74 6.36
CA VAL A 59 10.07 -4.75 5.88
C VAL A 59 8.70 -4.53 6.52
N ASN A 60 7.59 -4.70 5.78
CA ASN A 60 6.26 -4.70 6.41
C ASN A 60 6.04 -5.95 7.29
N ARG A 61 5.88 -5.76 8.61
CA ARG A 61 5.67 -6.86 9.57
C ARG A 61 4.47 -7.76 9.24
N TYR A 62 3.39 -7.22 8.66
CA TYR A 62 2.19 -7.98 8.36
C TYR A 62 2.39 -8.87 7.14
N ILE A 63 3.05 -8.37 6.10
CA ILE A 63 3.41 -9.17 4.91
C ILE A 63 4.33 -10.31 5.32
N TRP A 64 5.34 -10.02 6.14
CA TRP A 64 6.29 -11.01 6.63
C TRP A 64 5.60 -12.15 7.39
N ASN A 65 4.81 -11.81 8.41
CA ASN A 65 4.08 -12.82 9.20
C ASN A 65 3.06 -13.58 8.36
N ALA A 66 2.37 -12.89 7.44
CA ALA A 66 1.44 -13.54 6.53
C ALA A 66 2.12 -14.53 5.57
N ALA A 67 3.32 -14.22 5.08
CA ALA A 67 4.07 -15.11 4.21
C ALA A 67 4.46 -16.40 4.96
N LEU A 68 4.92 -16.27 6.21
CA LEU A 68 5.23 -17.42 7.06
C LEU A 68 3.99 -18.26 7.38
N ASP A 69 2.85 -17.63 7.66
CA ASP A 69 1.59 -18.33 7.92
C ASP A 69 1.12 -19.12 6.69
N VAL A 70 1.01 -18.44 5.54
CA VAL A 70 0.47 -19.01 4.30
C VAL A 70 1.38 -20.11 3.77
N LEU A 71 2.70 -19.93 3.85
CA LEU A 71 3.70 -20.87 3.35
C LEU A 71 4.31 -21.76 4.44
N SER A 72 3.67 -21.86 5.60
CA SER A 72 4.12 -22.67 6.75
C SER A 72 4.30 -24.16 6.45
N PHE A 73 3.71 -24.65 5.37
CA PHE A 73 3.85 -26.03 4.89
C PHE A 73 5.16 -26.28 4.12
N LEU A 74 5.89 -25.21 3.75
CA LEU A 74 7.20 -25.31 3.12
C LEU A 74 8.30 -25.33 4.19
N PRO A 75 9.33 -26.17 4.06
CA PRO A 75 10.47 -26.14 4.96
C PRO A 75 11.26 -24.83 4.76
N ILE A 76 11.58 -24.13 5.84
CA ILE A 76 12.38 -22.90 5.78
C ILE A 76 13.85 -23.27 5.63
N GLU A 77 14.54 -22.69 4.63
CA GLU A 77 15.97 -22.90 4.39
C GLU A 77 16.82 -21.71 4.83
N ALA A 78 16.39 -20.49 4.53
CA ALA A 78 17.07 -19.27 4.93
C ALA A 78 16.08 -18.11 5.10
N VAL A 79 16.36 -17.23 6.06
CA VAL A 79 15.50 -16.10 6.41
C VAL A 79 16.39 -14.91 6.77
N ASP A 80 16.21 -13.80 6.07
CA ASP A 80 16.88 -12.53 6.36
C ASP A 80 15.83 -11.42 6.57
N PRO A 81 15.60 -11.00 7.83
CA PRO A 81 14.57 -10.02 8.16
C PRO A 81 14.95 -8.58 7.79
N PHE A 82 16.24 -8.28 7.57
CA PHE A 82 16.69 -6.95 7.21
C PHE A 82 16.53 -6.70 5.72
N SER A 83 16.87 -7.71 4.90
CA SER A 83 16.68 -7.62 3.44
C SER A 83 15.26 -7.99 3.00
N GLY A 84 14.43 -8.57 3.87
CA GLY A 84 13.08 -8.99 3.51
C GLY A 84 13.04 -10.24 2.62
N VAL A 85 14.06 -11.09 2.69
CA VAL A 85 14.17 -12.31 1.88
C VAL A 85 13.85 -13.55 2.72
N ILE A 86 12.97 -14.39 2.19
CA ILE A 86 12.66 -15.71 2.75
C ILE A 86 12.87 -16.75 1.66
N VAL A 87 13.71 -17.74 1.95
CA VAL A 87 13.97 -18.89 1.07
C VAL A 87 13.43 -20.15 1.72
N THR A 88 12.60 -20.85 0.97
CA THR A 88 12.02 -22.12 1.38
C THR A 88 12.53 -23.26 0.50
N GLY A 89 12.51 -24.47 1.05
CA GLY A 89 12.74 -25.70 0.31
C GLY A 89 11.47 -26.19 -0.38
N TYR A 90 11.56 -27.38 -0.98
CA TYR A 90 10.43 -27.99 -1.67
C TYR A 90 9.41 -28.55 -0.68
N GLY A 91 8.16 -28.13 -0.79
CA GLY A 91 7.04 -28.67 -0.03
C GLY A 91 5.77 -28.78 -0.88
N THR A 92 4.77 -29.48 -0.35
CA THR A 92 3.50 -29.72 -1.06
C THR A 92 2.42 -28.81 -0.47
N PRO A 93 1.68 -28.04 -1.30
CA PRO A 93 0.63 -27.16 -0.82
C PRO A 93 -0.53 -27.91 -0.16
N PRO A 94 -1.23 -27.28 0.81
CA PRO A 94 -2.45 -27.81 1.38
C PRO A 94 -3.54 -27.87 0.29
N GLY A 95 -4.26 -28.99 0.22
CA GLY A 95 -5.18 -29.28 -0.88
C GLY A 95 -4.57 -30.13 -2.00
N GLY A 96 -3.28 -30.47 -1.89
CA GLY A 96 -2.57 -31.30 -2.85
C GLY A 96 -2.09 -30.51 -4.06
N GLY A 97 -1.13 -31.08 -4.79
CA GLY A 97 -0.54 -30.42 -5.94
C GLY A 97 0.90 -30.85 -6.18
N ARG A 98 1.58 -30.11 -7.06
CA ARG A 98 3.00 -30.34 -7.36
C ARG A 98 3.86 -29.70 -6.26
N PRO A 99 4.90 -30.37 -5.77
CA PRO A 99 5.80 -29.76 -4.82
C PRO A 99 6.57 -28.61 -5.48
N TYR A 100 6.62 -27.48 -4.79
CA TYR A 100 7.37 -26.30 -5.22
C TYR A 100 8.15 -25.73 -4.04
N ARG A 101 9.17 -24.94 -4.38
CA ARG A 101 9.84 -24.04 -3.45
C ARG A 101 9.42 -22.61 -3.74
N ALA A 102 9.48 -21.76 -2.73
CA ALA A 102 9.20 -20.34 -2.83
C ALA A 102 10.41 -19.51 -2.39
N ILE A 103 10.71 -18.48 -3.15
CA ILE A 103 11.57 -17.37 -2.74
C ILE A 103 10.67 -16.16 -2.64
N ILE A 104 10.62 -15.57 -1.45
CA ILE A 104 9.77 -14.41 -1.14
C ILE A 104 10.68 -13.23 -0.91
N TYR A 105 10.34 -12.11 -1.54
CA TYR A 105 11.03 -10.85 -1.37
C TYR A 105 10.03 -9.75 -1.03
N VAL A 106 10.18 -9.15 0.15
CA VAL A 106 9.37 -8.03 0.61
C VAL A 106 10.14 -6.74 0.32
N ARG A 107 9.60 -5.91 -0.56
CA ARG A 107 10.29 -4.76 -1.15
C ARG A 107 9.95 -3.42 -0.52
N ASP A 108 8.71 -3.28 -0.06
CA ASP A 108 8.14 -1.98 0.28
C ASP A 108 7.33 -2.12 1.59
N PRO A 109 7.38 -1.13 2.49
CA PRO A 109 6.57 -1.12 3.71
C PRO A 109 5.06 -1.01 3.44
N ALA A 110 4.62 -0.62 2.24
CA ALA A 110 3.20 -0.50 1.91
C ALA A 110 2.49 -1.87 1.92
N LEU A 111 1.19 -1.88 2.23
CA LEU A 111 0.36 -3.10 2.21
C LEU A 111 -0.35 -3.27 0.86
N ASP A 112 0.41 -3.28 -0.24
CA ASP A 112 -0.10 -3.44 -1.59
C ASP A 112 0.62 -4.56 -2.38
N ALA A 113 0.12 -4.88 -3.58
CA ALA A 113 0.66 -5.97 -4.40
C ALA A 113 2.06 -5.72 -4.96
N ARG A 114 2.57 -4.49 -4.93
CA ARG A 114 3.90 -4.12 -5.41
C ARG A 114 4.98 -4.34 -4.36
N SER A 115 4.57 -4.49 -3.10
CA SER A 115 5.42 -4.67 -1.93
C SER A 115 5.90 -6.10 -1.73
N LEU A 116 5.30 -7.06 -2.42
CA LEU A 116 5.60 -8.48 -2.31
C LEU A 116 5.95 -9.02 -3.69
N GLN A 117 7.03 -9.78 -3.78
CA GLN A 117 7.37 -10.55 -4.96
C GLN A 117 7.62 -12.00 -4.55
N VAL A 118 6.91 -12.93 -5.20
CA VAL A 118 7.08 -14.36 -4.95
C VAL A 118 7.56 -15.05 -6.22
N SER A 119 8.61 -15.85 -6.08
CA SER A 119 9.10 -16.73 -7.15
C SER A 119 8.89 -18.18 -6.74
N LEU A 120 8.09 -18.90 -7.51
CA LEU A 120 7.77 -20.31 -7.26
C LEU A 120 8.43 -21.20 -8.32
N MET A 121 9.10 -22.26 -7.86
CA MET A 121 9.78 -23.20 -8.75
C MET A 121 9.48 -24.64 -8.36
N THR A 122 9.09 -25.45 -9.34
CA THR A 122 8.97 -26.91 -9.20
C THR A 122 10.29 -27.59 -9.57
N ARG A 123 10.41 -28.88 -9.26
CA ARG A 123 11.56 -29.69 -9.71
C ARG A 123 11.69 -29.77 -11.24
N SER A 124 10.58 -29.59 -11.96
CA SER A 124 10.52 -29.64 -13.43
C SER A 124 10.64 -28.27 -14.10
N GLY A 125 10.69 -27.17 -13.35
CA GLY A 125 10.73 -25.81 -13.91
C GLY A 125 9.83 -24.80 -13.19
N PRO A 126 9.66 -23.60 -13.78
CA PRO A 126 8.85 -22.52 -13.21
C PRO A 126 7.39 -22.94 -13.03
N VAL A 127 6.75 -22.42 -11.97
CA VAL A 127 5.31 -22.57 -11.76
C VAL A 127 4.55 -21.62 -12.70
N SER A 128 3.27 -21.91 -12.97
CA SER A 128 2.43 -21.02 -13.78
C SER A 128 2.28 -19.62 -13.14
N PRO A 129 2.23 -18.54 -13.92
CA PRO A 129 2.05 -17.18 -13.39
C PRO A 129 0.76 -17.03 -12.56
N ASP A 130 -0.31 -17.75 -12.91
CA ASP A 130 -1.58 -17.66 -12.20
C ASP A 130 -1.49 -18.26 -10.80
N THR A 131 -0.73 -19.35 -10.63
CA THR A 131 -0.46 -19.90 -9.29
C THR A 131 0.41 -18.95 -8.46
N VAL A 132 1.40 -18.30 -9.06
CA VAL A 132 2.22 -17.30 -8.37
C VAL A 132 1.33 -16.17 -7.84
N ARG A 133 0.48 -15.59 -8.70
CA ARG A 133 -0.47 -14.54 -8.30
C ARG A 133 -1.43 -15.00 -7.21
N ALA A 134 -1.98 -16.22 -7.33
CA ALA A 134 -2.89 -16.76 -6.32
C ALA A 134 -2.21 -16.87 -4.94
N VAL A 135 -0.92 -17.24 -4.89
CA VAL A 135 -0.14 -17.28 -3.66
C VAL A 135 0.15 -15.88 -3.13
N GLU A 136 0.53 -14.93 -3.99
CA GLU A 136 0.72 -13.53 -3.62
C GLU A 136 -0.56 -12.92 -3.02
N ASP A 137 -1.71 -13.12 -3.67
CA ASP A 137 -3.01 -12.65 -3.21
C ASP A 137 -3.41 -13.29 -1.88
N ALA A 138 -3.11 -14.57 -1.67
CA ALA A 138 -3.35 -15.24 -0.40
C ALA A 138 -2.53 -14.61 0.73
N ILE A 139 -1.25 -14.31 0.49
CA ILE A 139 -0.37 -13.63 1.46
C ILE A 139 -0.89 -12.23 1.76
N LEU A 140 -1.20 -11.43 0.75
CA LEU A 140 -1.70 -10.06 0.94
C LEU A 140 -3.05 -10.04 1.67
N THR A 141 -3.92 -11.01 1.37
CA THR A 141 -5.21 -11.16 2.07
C THR A 141 -4.99 -11.49 3.54
N ARG A 142 -4.10 -12.44 3.85
CA ARG A 142 -3.74 -12.77 5.23
C ARG A 142 -3.09 -11.58 5.95
N ALA A 143 -2.24 -10.81 5.29
CA ALA A 143 -1.60 -9.63 5.86
C ALA A 143 -2.62 -8.55 6.26
N ARG A 144 -3.64 -8.32 5.42
CA ARG A 144 -4.76 -7.42 5.78
C ARG A 144 -5.54 -7.91 7.00
N GLN A 145 -5.78 -9.21 7.11
CA GLN A 145 -6.43 -9.80 8.28
C GLN A 145 -5.60 -9.54 9.55
N LEU A 146 -4.29 -9.78 9.50
CA LEU A 146 -3.38 -9.52 10.62
C LEU A 146 -3.38 -8.05 11.04
N ARG A 147 -3.35 -7.11 10.08
CA ARG A 147 -3.45 -5.67 10.37
C ARG A 147 -4.75 -5.33 11.09
N VAL A 148 -5.88 -5.83 10.60
CA VAL A 148 -7.20 -5.57 11.22
C VAL A 148 -7.31 -6.20 12.61
N ALA A 149 -6.70 -7.37 12.82
CA ALA A 149 -6.69 -8.02 14.14
C ALA A 149 -5.87 -7.22 15.16
N ASP A 150 -4.72 -6.68 14.74
CA ASP A 150 -3.85 -5.85 15.57
C ASP A 150 -4.52 -4.52 15.95
N SER A 151 -5.24 -3.88 15.02
CA SER A 151 -5.98 -2.63 15.28
C SER A 151 -7.18 -2.75 16.21
N LYS A 152 -7.58 -3.98 16.61
CA LYS A 152 -8.74 -4.22 17.50
C LYS A 152 -8.35 -4.44 18.96
N LEU A 153 -7.05 -4.52 19.24
CA LEU A 153 -6.48 -4.65 20.59
C LEU A 153 -6.19 -3.26 21.17
#